data_AF-A0A4T8JHE1-F1
#
_entry.id   AF-A0A4T8JHE1-F1
#
_cell.length_a   1.000
_cell.length_b   1.000
_cell.length_c   1.000
_cell.angle_alpha   90.00
_cell.angle_beta   90.00
_cell.angle_gamma   90.00
#
_symmetry.space_group_name_H-M   'P 1'
#
loop_
_entity.id
_entity.type
_entity.pdbx_description
1 polymer ?
#
loop_
_entity_poly.entity_id
_entity_poly.type
_entity_poly.pdbx_seq_one_letter_code
_entity_poly.pdbx_strand_id
1 'polypeptide(L)'
;MKKHLFLLLCTCGGVALAADDDITFHGTLVAPPVCAISDGKTLEVEFRDLIIDSINGDYGRKEVEYDLSCDSDTRDPEWIMTLTWTGTPTAYNNAAIETDWICPYISRHLLSLNPLQARCRRYSRG
;
A
#
# COMPACT_ATOMS: atom_id res chain seq x y z
N MET A 1 -57.75 78.37 -21.60
CA MET A 1 -57.24 77.15 -22.27
C MET A 1 -55.76 76.98 -21.89
N LYS A 2 -55.46 76.11 -20.94
CA LYS A 2 -54.09 75.91 -20.41
C LYS A 2 -53.67 74.49 -20.79
N LYS A 3 -52.81 74.37 -21.80
CA LYS A 3 -52.36 73.07 -22.34
C LYS A 3 -51.31 72.51 -21.39
N HIS A 4 -51.68 71.43 -20.69
CA HIS A 4 -50.78 70.64 -19.87
C HIS A 4 -49.82 69.88 -20.78
N LEU A 5 -48.53 70.19 -20.70
CA LEU A 5 -47.46 69.44 -21.34
C LEU A 5 -46.80 68.56 -20.26
N PHE A 6 -47.24 67.31 -20.18
CA PHE A 6 -46.65 66.30 -19.29
C PHE A 6 -45.58 65.55 -20.10
N LEU A 7 -44.30 65.81 -19.80
CA LEU A 7 -43.15 65.15 -20.42
C LEU A 7 -42.80 63.89 -19.63
N LEU A 8 -43.11 62.71 -20.17
CA LEU A 8 -42.80 61.41 -19.59
C LEU A 8 -41.37 61.01 -19.97
N LEU A 9 -40.40 61.20 -19.07
CA LEU A 9 -39.07 60.61 -19.20
C LEU A 9 -39.14 59.15 -18.74
N CYS A 10 -39.09 58.23 -19.71
CA CYS A 10 -38.87 56.81 -19.45
C CYS A 10 -37.36 56.61 -19.21
N THR A 11 -36.93 56.73 -17.96
CA THR A 11 -35.58 56.37 -17.52
C THR A 11 -35.47 54.83 -17.51
N CYS A 12 -35.08 54.25 -18.63
CA CYS A 12 -34.65 52.86 -18.70
C CYS A 12 -33.22 52.78 -18.14
N GLY A 13 -33.10 52.94 -16.81
CA GLY A 13 -31.87 52.68 -16.07
C GLY A 13 -31.85 51.21 -15.68
N GLY A 14 -31.41 50.34 -16.59
CA GLY A 14 -31.10 48.96 -16.26
C GLY A 14 -29.86 48.93 -15.37
N VAL A 15 -30.06 48.76 -14.06
CA VAL A 15 -28.98 48.34 -13.16
C VAL A 15 -28.74 46.85 -13.40
N ALA A 16 -27.66 46.53 -14.12
CA ALA A 16 -27.12 45.18 -14.13
C ALA A 16 -26.44 44.94 -12.77
N LEU A 17 -27.17 44.35 -11.84
CA LEU A 17 -26.58 43.80 -10.63
C LEU A 17 -25.83 42.52 -11.04
N ALA A 18 -24.50 42.57 -11.04
CA ALA A 18 -23.71 41.35 -11.04
C ALA A 18 -23.91 40.72 -9.64
N ALA A 19 -24.63 39.60 -9.59
CA ALA A 19 -24.65 38.77 -8.41
C ALA A 19 -23.27 38.12 -8.28
N ASP A 20 -22.55 38.46 -7.21
CA ASP A 20 -21.39 37.71 -6.77
C ASP A 20 -21.95 36.51 -6.00
N ASP A 21 -22.27 35.43 -6.73
CA ASP A 21 -22.71 34.20 -6.11
C ASP A 21 -21.49 33.55 -5.44
N ASP A 22 -21.25 33.91 -4.18
CA ASP A 22 -20.24 33.27 -3.33
C ASP A 22 -20.60 31.78 -3.17
N ILE A 23 -19.89 30.89 -3.87
CA ILE A 23 -20.10 29.44 -3.76
C ILE A 23 -19.32 28.92 -2.56
N THR A 24 -20.04 28.37 -1.58
CA THR A 24 -19.44 27.71 -0.41
C THR A 24 -19.53 26.19 -0.56
N PHE A 25 -18.38 25.50 -0.55
CA PHE A 25 -18.34 24.04 -0.54
C PHE A 25 -18.22 23.53 0.90
N HIS A 26 -19.04 22.54 1.23
CA HIS A 26 -18.96 21.78 2.48
C HIS A 26 -18.64 20.32 2.17
N GLY A 27 -17.87 19.70 3.05
CA GLY A 27 -17.55 18.28 2.97
C GLY A 27 -16.81 17.82 4.21
N THR A 28 -16.70 16.51 4.35
CA THR A 28 -15.95 15.85 5.42
C THR A 28 -14.80 15.08 4.80
N LEU A 29 -13.58 15.36 5.24
CA LEU A 29 -12.42 14.54 4.89
C LEU A 29 -12.42 13.31 5.80
N VAL A 30 -12.59 12.12 5.22
CA VAL A 30 -12.47 10.86 5.95
C VAL A 30 -11.13 10.23 5.56
N ALA A 31 -10.16 10.33 6.45
CA ALA A 31 -8.82 9.76 6.25
C ALA A 31 -8.77 8.32 6.79
N PRO A 32 -8.00 7.42 6.14
CA PRO A 32 -7.76 6.09 6.67
C PRO A 32 -6.97 6.16 7.99
N PRO A 33 -7.14 5.19 8.89
CA PRO A 33 -6.41 5.14 10.15
C PRO A 33 -4.92 4.91 9.93
N VAL A 34 -4.10 5.45 10.82
CA VAL A 34 -2.68 5.12 10.89
C VAL A 34 -2.55 3.76 11.56
N CYS A 35 -1.95 2.80 10.87
CA CYS A 35 -1.70 1.46 11.41
C CYS A 35 -0.21 1.17 11.54
N ALA A 36 0.15 0.41 12.57
CA ALA A 36 1.50 -0.08 12.86
C ALA A 36 1.51 -1.61 12.94
N ILE A 37 2.56 -2.22 12.38
CA ILE A 37 2.81 -3.65 12.44
C ILE A 37 3.67 -3.93 13.68
N SER A 38 3.18 -4.77 14.60
CA SER A 38 3.85 -5.19 15.83
C SER A 38 4.48 -4.04 16.62
N ASP A 39 3.75 -2.93 16.78
CA ASP A 39 4.20 -1.69 17.42
C ASP A 39 5.48 -1.06 16.80
N GLY A 40 5.74 -1.35 15.52
CA GLY A 40 6.97 -0.92 14.83
C GLY A 40 8.22 -1.69 15.27
N LYS A 41 8.07 -2.80 16.00
CA LYS A 41 9.18 -3.67 16.40
C LYS A 41 9.65 -4.50 15.20
N THR A 42 10.92 -4.90 15.27
CA THR A 42 11.48 -5.84 14.29
C THR A 42 10.84 -7.22 14.49
N LEU A 43 10.36 -7.82 13.40
CA LEU A 43 9.87 -9.21 13.39
C LEU A 43 11.08 -10.14 13.19
N GLU A 44 11.44 -10.87 14.24
CA GLU A 44 12.50 -11.87 14.17
C GLU A 44 11.93 -13.26 13.92
N VAL A 45 12.39 -13.91 12.86
CA VAL A 45 12.00 -15.29 12.52
C VAL A 45 13.22 -16.17 12.57
N GLU A 46 13.27 -17.06 13.57
CA GLU A 46 14.40 -17.96 13.76
C GLU A 46 14.28 -19.20 12.85
N PHE A 47 15.14 -19.25 11.85
CA PHE A 47 15.42 -20.45 11.06
C PHE A 47 16.61 -21.17 11.70
N ARG A 48 16.33 -22.13 12.59
CA ARG A 48 17.34 -23.06 13.14
C ARG A 48 17.97 -23.91 12.02
N ASP A 49 18.83 -24.87 12.39
CA ASP A 49 19.47 -25.77 11.44
C ASP A 49 18.46 -26.44 10.50
N LEU A 50 18.62 -26.18 9.20
CA LEU A 50 17.82 -26.76 8.14
C LEU A 50 18.64 -27.81 7.39
N ILE A 51 18.06 -28.99 7.21
CA ILE A 51 18.63 -30.03 6.35
C ILE A 51 18.36 -29.63 4.89
N ILE A 52 19.38 -29.13 4.20
CA ILE A 52 19.29 -28.62 2.82
C ILE A 52 18.64 -29.65 1.88
N ASP A 53 19.04 -30.91 1.99
CA ASP A 53 18.54 -31.99 1.12
C ASP A 53 17.05 -32.30 1.34
N SER A 54 16.46 -31.80 2.44
CA SER A 54 15.03 -31.97 2.77
C SER A 54 14.16 -30.79 2.33
N ILE A 55 14.74 -29.74 1.73
CA ILE A 55 13.99 -28.56 1.30
C ILE A 55 13.13 -28.89 0.07
N ASN A 56 11.85 -29.14 0.32
CA ASN A 56 10.86 -29.57 -0.66
C ASN A 56 9.76 -28.51 -0.93
N GLY A 57 9.93 -27.29 -0.40
CA GLY A 57 8.94 -26.20 -0.49
C GLY A 57 7.91 -26.16 0.63
N ASP A 58 8.02 -27.06 1.61
CA ASP A 58 7.22 -27.09 2.84
C ASP A 58 8.11 -27.17 4.09
N TYR A 59 9.10 -28.08 4.06
CA TYR A 59 10.08 -28.21 5.15
C TYR A 59 10.86 -26.90 5.38
N GLY A 60 10.90 -26.46 6.63
CA GLY A 60 11.60 -25.24 7.05
C GLY A 60 10.79 -23.95 6.91
N ARG A 61 9.55 -24.00 6.40
CA ARG A 61 8.69 -22.82 6.38
C ARG A 61 8.36 -22.37 7.80
N LYS A 62 8.37 -21.05 7.98
CA LYS A 62 7.94 -20.39 9.20
C LYS A 62 6.79 -19.45 8.87
N GLU A 63 5.75 -19.53 9.67
CA GLU A 63 4.75 -18.48 9.70
C GLU A 63 5.38 -17.24 10.34
N VAL A 64 5.17 -16.09 9.71
CA VAL A 64 5.63 -14.82 10.26
C VAL A 64 4.48 -14.23 11.05
N GLU A 65 4.58 -14.31 12.37
CA GLU A 65 3.60 -13.75 13.28
C GLU A 65 3.76 -12.24 13.37
N TYR A 66 2.67 -11.51 13.16
CA TYR A 66 2.63 -10.05 13.30
C TYR A 66 1.26 -9.60 13.81
N ASP A 67 1.27 -8.51 14.57
CA ASP A 67 0.06 -7.84 15.03
C ASP A 67 -0.19 -6.58 14.22
N LEU A 68 -1.46 -6.25 13.99
CA LEU A 68 -1.84 -4.98 13.36
C LEU A 68 -2.60 -4.12 14.38
N SER A 69 -2.00 -2.98 14.75
CA SER A 69 -2.61 -1.99 15.63
C SER A 69 -2.90 -0.71 14.85
N CYS A 70 -4.08 -0.12 15.02
CA CYS A 70 -4.47 1.11 14.32
C CYS A 70 -5.03 2.14 15.32
N ASP A 71 -4.89 3.42 15.00
CA ASP A 71 -5.28 4.55 15.87
C ASP A 71 -6.79 4.83 15.98
N SER A 72 -7.61 4.18 15.15
CA SER A 72 -9.07 4.31 15.15
C SER A 72 -9.74 2.98 14.85
N ASP A 73 -10.85 2.68 15.52
CA ASP A 73 -11.66 1.48 15.26
C ASP A 73 -12.58 1.63 14.04
N THR A 74 -12.66 2.82 13.44
CA THR A 74 -13.51 3.06 12.27
C THR A 74 -12.97 2.29 11.07
N ARG A 75 -13.83 1.50 10.44
CA ARG A 75 -13.49 0.72 9.24
C ARG A 75 -14.42 1.11 8.11
N ASP A 76 -13.83 1.61 7.03
CA ASP A 76 -14.51 1.79 5.76
C ASP A 76 -14.24 0.55 4.88
N PRO A 77 -15.26 -0.08 4.29
CA PRO A 77 -15.07 -1.24 3.41
C PRO A 77 -14.28 -0.93 2.13
N GLU A 78 -14.16 0.34 1.74
CA GLU A 78 -13.37 0.77 0.58
C GLU A 78 -11.87 0.94 0.92
N TRP A 79 -11.49 0.95 2.20
CA TRP A 79 -10.09 1.01 2.59
C TRP A 79 -9.40 -0.35 2.45
N ILE A 80 -8.56 -0.46 1.43
CA ILE A 80 -7.75 -1.65 1.18
C ILE A 80 -6.32 -1.43 1.69
N MET A 81 -5.91 -2.24 2.66
CA MET A 81 -4.52 -2.28 3.13
C MET A 81 -3.77 -3.43 2.45
N THR A 82 -2.59 -3.15 1.91
CA THR A 82 -1.73 -4.16 1.26
C THR A 82 -0.38 -4.23 1.98
N LEU A 83 0.01 -5.43 2.40
CA LEU A 83 1.33 -5.70 2.92
C LEU A 83 2.29 -6.04 1.78
N THR A 84 3.44 -5.39 1.75
CA THR A 84 4.49 -5.63 0.76
C THR A 84 5.81 -5.92 1.45
N TRP A 85 6.43 -7.03 1.07
CA TRP A 85 7.80 -7.35 1.47
C TRP A 85 8.78 -6.66 0.51
N THR A 86 9.81 -6.03 1.04
CA THR A 86 10.87 -5.40 0.24
C THR A 86 12.23 -5.95 0.67
N GLY A 87 13.12 -6.13 -0.30
CA GLY A 87 14.46 -6.69 -0.05
C GLY A 87 15.25 -6.85 -1.34
N THR A 88 16.55 -7.15 -1.22
CA THR A 88 17.41 -7.45 -2.37
C THR A 88 17.03 -8.82 -2.94
N PRO A 89 16.65 -8.93 -4.21
CA PRO A 89 16.33 -10.22 -4.79
C PRO A 89 17.57 -11.10 -4.96
N THR A 90 17.43 -12.41 -4.82
CA THR A 90 18.51 -13.36 -5.12
C THR A 90 18.82 -13.41 -6.62
N ALA A 91 20.06 -13.72 -6.99
CA ALA A 91 20.48 -13.83 -8.40
C ALA A 91 19.81 -14.98 -9.18
N TYR A 92 19.27 -15.99 -8.50
CA TYR A 92 18.66 -17.17 -9.12
C TYR A 92 17.12 -17.12 -9.12
N ASN A 93 16.50 -16.31 -8.26
CA ASN A 93 15.05 -16.14 -8.20
C ASN A 93 14.66 -14.76 -7.68
N ASN A 94 14.01 -13.95 -8.52
CA ASN A 94 13.58 -12.59 -8.18
C ASN A 94 12.43 -12.53 -7.15
N ALA A 95 11.77 -13.65 -6.87
CA ALA A 95 10.77 -13.76 -5.81
C ALA A 95 11.38 -14.12 -4.44
N ALA A 96 12.67 -14.45 -4.39
CA ALA A 96 13.40 -14.76 -3.17
C ALA A 96 14.27 -13.56 -2.76
N ILE A 97 14.35 -13.28 -1.46
CA ILE A 97 15.20 -12.23 -0.88
C ILE A 97 16.56 -12.83 -0.49
N GLU A 98 17.64 -12.10 -0.75
CA GLU A 98 19.02 -12.45 -0.42
C GLU A 98 19.25 -12.46 1.10
N THR A 99 20.10 -13.38 1.57
CA THR A 99 20.47 -13.55 2.98
C THR A 99 21.99 -13.58 3.15
N ASP A 100 22.49 -13.06 4.27
CA ASP A 100 23.94 -12.87 4.50
C ASP A 100 24.74 -14.18 4.61
N TRP A 101 24.12 -15.26 5.08
CA TRP A 101 24.75 -16.59 5.18
C TRP A 101 24.11 -17.58 4.20
N ILE A 102 24.73 -17.68 3.04
CA ILE A 102 24.32 -18.56 1.96
C ILE A 102 24.77 -19.99 2.27
N CYS A 103 23.85 -20.84 2.72
CA CYS A 103 23.66 -22.11 2.03
C CYS A 103 22.75 -21.80 0.83
N PRO A 104 23.14 -22.06 -0.43
CA PRO A 104 22.42 -21.54 -1.61
C PRO A 104 21.04 -22.19 -1.85
N TYR A 105 20.52 -22.92 -0.87
CA TYR A 105 19.27 -23.68 -0.96
C TYR A 105 18.19 -23.29 0.05
N ILE A 106 18.43 -22.32 0.95
CA ILE A 106 17.36 -21.82 1.83
C ILE A 106 16.72 -20.58 1.20
N SER A 107 16.09 -20.76 0.04
CA SER A 107 15.01 -19.88 -0.39
C SER A 107 14.10 -20.63 -1.37
N ARG A 108 13.43 -21.66 -0.85
CA ARG A 108 12.32 -22.29 -1.55
C ARG A 108 11.03 -21.83 -0.88
N HIS A 109 10.38 -20.84 -1.52
CA HIS A 109 9.01 -20.38 -1.33
C HIS A 109 8.76 -19.32 -0.24
N LEU A 110 9.12 -18.08 -0.53
CA LEU A 110 8.08 -17.05 -0.61
C LEU A 110 7.69 -16.93 -2.08
N LEU A 111 6.40 -17.12 -2.35
CA LEU A 111 5.73 -17.03 -3.66
C LEU A 111 5.92 -18.23 -4.61
N SER A 112 4.80 -18.94 -4.75
CA SER A 112 4.44 -19.97 -5.73
C SER A 112 5.09 -19.81 -7.12
N LEU A 113 5.67 -20.90 -7.66
CA LEU A 113 5.48 -21.46 -9.03
C LEU A 113 6.73 -22.20 -9.59
N ASN A 114 6.51 -23.47 -9.95
CA ASN A 114 7.17 -24.33 -10.96
C ASN A 114 8.65 -24.79 -10.83
N PRO A 115 8.92 -26.12 -10.75
CA PRO A 115 10.28 -26.67 -10.61
C PRO A 115 10.74 -27.42 -11.87
N LEU A 116 11.72 -26.92 -12.61
CA LEU A 116 12.55 -27.78 -13.46
C LEU A 116 14.02 -27.35 -13.42
N GLN A 117 14.83 -28.31 -12.96
CA GLN A 117 16.29 -28.46 -13.11
C GLN A 117 17.20 -27.47 -12.37
N ALA A 118 17.77 -27.94 -11.25
CA ALA A 118 19.04 -27.43 -10.74
C ALA A 118 20.05 -28.58 -10.63
N ARG A 119 21.16 -28.46 -11.38
CA ARG A 119 22.36 -29.32 -11.25
C ARG A 119 23.29 -28.69 -10.21
N CYS A 120 23.60 -29.40 -9.14
CA CYS A 120 24.64 -29.01 -8.18
C CYS A 120 26.03 -29.36 -8.73
N ARG A 121 27.00 -28.43 -8.72
CA ARG A 121 28.42 -28.82 -8.76
C ARG A 121 28.88 -29.12 -7.33
N ARG A 122 29.64 -30.21 -7.19
CA ARG A 122 30.31 -30.63 -5.94
C ARG A 122 31.05 -29.45 -5.30
N TYR A 123 30.78 -29.20 -4.01
CA TYR A 123 31.78 -28.57 -3.15
C TYR A 123 32.80 -29.66 -2.77
N SER A 124 34.04 -29.44 -3.17
CA SER A 124 35.18 -30.31 -2.86
C SER A 124 35.94 -29.70 -1.68
N ARG A 125 36.04 -30.50 -0.61
CA ARG A 125 37.08 -30.53 0.45
C ARG A 125 37.01 -29.47 1.56
N GLY A 126 36.68 -29.95 2.75
CA GLY A 126 37.60 -30.13 3.88
C GLY A 126 37.35 -31.50 4.48
#